data_AF-A0A7K2WRM6-F1
#
_entry.id   AF-A0A7K2WRM6-F1
#
_cell.length_a   1.000
_cell.length_b   1.000
_cell.length_c   1.000
_cell.angle_alpha   90.00
_cell.angle_beta   90.00
_cell.angle_gamma   90.00
#
_symmetry.space_group_name_H-M   'P 1'
#
loop_
_entity.id
_entity.type
_entity.pdbx_description
1 polymer ?
#
loop_
_entity_poly.entity_id
_entity_poly.type
_entity_poly.pdbx_seq_one_letter_code
_entity_poly.pdbx_strand_id
1 'polypeptide(L)'
;RAGLAAGRPLSIATGRTIMAGLNCGTPSPLAWPYLQGGLDACVTVTDPASARAVADLGRLGVSSGPCGAACLAAARATLTAAIPGDGRADHRRRLLGVDADATVVLLSTEGAS
;
A
#
# COMPACT_ATOMS: atom_id res chain seq x y z
N ARG A 1 -3.44 -9.83 1.94
CA ARG A 1 -4.92 -9.85 1.83
C ARG A 1 -5.55 -11.14 2.36
N ALA A 2 -5.06 -12.33 1.98
CA ALA A 2 -5.68 -13.61 2.35
C ALA A 2 -5.94 -13.80 3.87
N GLY A 3 -4.98 -13.47 4.74
CA GLY A 3 -5.18 -13.62 6.18
C GLY A 3 -6.27 -12.71 6.76
N LEU A 4 -6.34 -11.45 6.31
CA LEU A 4 -7.37 -10.49 6.75
C LEU A 4 -8.76 -10.96 6.33
N ALA A 5 -8.90 -11.42 5.09
CA ALA A 5 -10.16 -12.00 4.61
C ALA A 5 -10.55 -13.28 5.37
N ALA A 6 -9.58 -14.06 5.84
CA ALA A 6 -9.81 -15.27 6.62
C ALA A 6 -9.95 -15.02 8.14
N GLY A 7 -9.78 -13.78 8.62
CA GLY A 7 -9.82 -13.45 10.04
C GLY A 7 -8.72 -14.10 10.91
N ARG A 8 -7.65 -14.60 10.29
CA ARG A 8 -6.52 -15.27 10.98
C ARG A 8 -5.23 -15.14 10.17
N PRO A 9 -4.04 -15.16 10.80
CA PRO A 9 -2.79 -15.07 10.06
C PRO A 9 -2.67 -16.29 9.15
N LEU A 10 -2.28 -16.03 7.90
CA LEU A 10 -2.00 -17.05 6.89
C LEU A 10 -0.58 -16.85 6.37
N SER A 11 0.17 -17.94 6.30
CA SER A 11 1.46 -17.99 5.63
C SER A 11 1.26 -18.23 4.13
N ILE A 12 2.01 -17.50 3.30
CA ILE A 12 2.07 -17.70 1.86
C ILE A 12 3.50 -17.95 1.41
N ALA A 13 3.66 -18.67 0.31
CA ALA A 13 4.92 -18.68 -0.40
C ALA A 13 5.18 -17.27 -0.97
N THR A 14 6.39 -16.76 -0.76
CA THR A 14 6.83 -15.48 -1.32
C THR A 14 7.47 -15.68 -2.69
N GLY A 15 7.64 -14.58 -3.42
CA GLY A 15 8.26 -14.57 -4.74
C GLY A 15 9.44 -13.60 -4.79
N ARG A 16 9.83 -13.25 -6.02
CA ARG A 16 10.76 -12.16 -6.27
C ARG A 16 9.98 -10.85 -6.34
N THR A 17 10.44 -9.84 -5.60
CA THR A 17 9.93 -8.47 -5.68
C THR A 17 11.08 -7.50 -5.43
N ILE A 18 11.01 -6.31 -6.04
CA ILE A 18 11.92 -5.20 -5.73
C ILE A 18 11.68 -4.63 -4.31
N MET A 19 10.53 -4.93 -3.70
CA MET A 19 10.18 -4.49 -2.34
C MET A 19 10.65 -5.52 -1.30
N ALA A 20 11.97 -5.74 -1.22
CA ALA A 20 12.55 -6.80 -0.38
C ALA A 20 12.10 -6.74 1.10
N GLY A 21 12.00 -5.54 1.67
CA GLY A 21 11.50 -5.33 3.05
C GLY A 21 10.02 -5.65 3.26
N LEU A 22 9.23 -5.78 2.19
CA LEU A 22 7.82 -6.19 2.23
C LEU A 22 7.62 -7.66 1.82
N ASN A 23 8.69 -8.39 1.49
CA ASN A 23 8.63 -9.76 1.01
C ASN A 23 8.53 -10.81 2.13
N CYS A 24 7.58 -10.62 3.05
CA CYS A 24 7.36 -11.50 4.20
C CYS A 24 6.13 -12.38 3.98
N GLY A 25 6.30 -13.70 4.00
CA GLY A 25 5.22 -14.66 3.75
C GLY A 25 4.26 -14.86 4.91
N THR A 26 4.70 -14.58 6.13
CA THR A 26 3.94 -14.83 7.37
C THR A 26 3.80 -13.53 8.17
N PRO A 27 2.58 -13.07 8.47
CA PRO A 27 2.37 -11.93 9.36
C PRO A 27 2.93 -12.20 10.76
N SER A 28 3.51 -11.17 11.39
CA SER A 28 3.99 -11.27 12.77
C SER A 28 2.83 -11.58 13.73
N PRO A 29 2.92 -12.62 14.58
CA PRO A 29 1.91 -12.93 15.58
C PRO A 29 1.68 -11.77 16.57
N LEU A 30 2.73 -11.01 16.88
CA LEU A 30 2.65 -9.85 17.77
C LEU A 30 1.90 -8.68 17.13
N ALA A 31 2.05 -8.48 15.82
CA ALA A 31 1.37 -7.41 15.09
C ALA A 31 -0.08 -7.78 14.71
N TRP A 32 -0.39 -9.08 14.59
CA TRP A 32 -1.66 -9.56 14.04
C TRP A 32 -2.92 -8.99 14.70
N PRO A 33 -3.04 -8.93 16.05
CA PRO A 33 -4.23 -8.38 16.69
C PRO A 33 -4.50 -6.92 16.28
N TYR A 34 -3.45 -6.13 16.14
CA TYR A 34 -3.53 -4.73 15.71
C TYR A 34 -3.89 -4.62 14.22
N LEU A 35 -3.36 -5.49 13.37
CA LEU A 35 -3.69 -5.50 11.94
C LEU A 35 -5.13 -5.96 11.68
N GLN A 36 -5.61 -6.95 12.42
CA GLN A 36 -6.97 -7.48 12.28
C GLN A 36 -8.02 -6.50 12.78
N GLY A 37 -7.78 -5.83 13.91
CA GLY A 37 -8.74 -4.92 14.53
C GLY A 37 -8.56 -3.44 14.19
N GLY A 38 -7.43 -3.06 13.59
CA GLY A 38 -7.04 -1.65 13.41
C GLY A 38 -6.88 -1.19 11.97
N LEU A 39 -7.18 -2.03 10.97
CA LEU A 39 -7.13 -1.65 9.56
C LEU A 39 -8.52 -1.58 8.94
N ASP A 40 -8.83 -0.46 8.30
CA ASP A 40 -10.04 -0.32 7.47
C ASP A 40 -9.89 -1.00 6.11
N ALA A 41 -8.66 -1.06 5.57
CA ALA A 41 -8.38 -1.67 4.27
C ALA A 41 -6.94 -2.16 4.12
N CYS A 42 -6.73 -3.01 3.12
CA CYS A 42 -5.39 -3.45 2.69
C CYS A 42 -5.26 -3.44 1.16
N VAL A 43 -4.10 -2.99 0.67
CA VAL A 43 -3.84 -2.75 -0.75
C VAL A 43 -2.70 -3.63 -1.24
N THR A 44 -2.87 -4.26 -2.39
CA THR A 44 -1.78 -4.97 -3.08
C THR A 44 -1.11 -4.01 -4.03
N VAL A 45 0.22 -3.91 -3.96
CA VAL A 45 1.05 -3.06 -4.83
C VAL A 45 1.91 -3.96 -5.71
N THR A 46 2.05 -3.60 -6.98
CA THR A 46 2.92 -4.29 -7.94
C THR A 46 4.29 -3.61 -8.01
N ASP A 47 5.32 -4.38 -8.37
CA ASP A 47 6.68 -3.85 -8.57
C ASP A 47 6.72 -2.64 -9.53
N PRO A 48 6.06 -2.67 -10.71
CA PRO A 48 6.03 -1.50 -11.59
C PRO A 48 5.38 -0.27 -10.96
N ALA A 49 4.34 -0.45 -10.13
CA ALA A 49 3.69 0.66 -9.45
C ALA A 49 4.59 1.29 -8.38
N SER A 50 5.31 0.46 -7.61
CA SER A 50 6.33 0.93 -6.66
C SER A 50 7.47 1.65 -7.38
N ALA A 51 8.03 1.07 -8.45
CA ALA A 51 9.08 1.70 -9.24
C ALA A 51 8.65 3.06 -9.83
N ARG A 52 7.40 3.17 -10.29
CA ARG A 52 6.85 4.44 -10.76
C ARG A 52 6.75 5.46 -9.61
N ALA A 53 6.32 5.03 -8.44
CA ALA A 53 6.25 5.89 -7.25
C ALA A 53 7.63 6.38 -6.80
N VAL A 54 8.67 5.53 -6.86
CA VAL A 54 10.08 5.93 -6.61
C VAL A 54 10.47 7.07 -7.55
N ALA A 55 10.25 6.91 -8.86
CA ALA A 55 10.59 7.93 -9.85
C ALA A 55 9.79 9.24 -9.65
N ASP A 56 8.53 9.13 -9.22
CA ASP A 56 7.68 10.30 -8.94
C ASP A 56 8.15 11.06 -7.70
N LEU A 57 8.50 10.35 -6.61
CA LEU A 57 9.05 10.96 -5.40
C LEU A 57 10.42 11.61 -5.65
N GLY A 58 11.28 10.95 -6.44
CA GLY A 58 12.58 11.51 -6.82
C GLY A 58 12.46 12.83 -7.58
N ARG A 59 11.45 12.96 -8.48
CA ARG A 59 11.15 14.24 -9.16
C ARG A 59 10.69 15.35 -8.22
N LEU A 60 10.18 15.00 -7.04
CA LEU A 60 9.79 15.94 -5.98
C LEU A 60 10.90 16.15 -4.94
N GLY A 61 12.09 15.61 -5.17
CA GLY A 61 13.23 15.72 -4.24
C GLY A 61 13.14 14.79 -3.02
N VAL A 62 12.23 13.83 -3.02
CA VAL A 62 12.07 12.86 -1.92
C VAL A 62 12.84 11.58 -2.26
N SER A 63 13.90 11.30 -1.51
CA SER A 63 14.64 10.03 -1.62
C SER A 63 13.81 8.90 -1.01
N SER A 64 13.43 7.93 -1.84
CA SER A 64 12.61 6.79 -1.42
C SER A 64 12.94 5.54 -2.23
N GLY A 65 13.17 4.42 -1.55
CA GLY A 65 13.35 3.12 -2.17
C GLY A 65 12.01 2.42 -2.47
N PRO A 66 12.01 1.24 -3.10
CA PRO A 66 10.78 0.54 -3.48
C PRO A 66 9.80 0.26 -2.33
N CYS A 67 10.28 -0.13 -1.14
CA CYS A 67 9.41 -0.33 0.03
C CYS A 67 8.88 1.01 0.55
N GLY A 68 9.71 2.05 0.55
CA GLY A 68 9.33 3.40 0.99
C GLY A 68 8.25 4.01 0.09
N ALA A 69 8.40 3.85 -1.23
CA ALA A 69 7.49 4.38 -2.22
C ALA A 69 6.20 3.56 -2.39
N ALA A 70 6.16 2.34 -1.84
CA ALA A 70 4.97 1.47 -1.91
C ALA A 70 3.72 2.12 -1.31
N CYS A 71 3.87 2.98 -0.30
CA CYS A 71 2.75 3.71 0.29
C CYS A 71 2.10 4.70 -0.70
N LEU A 72 2.89 5.40 -1.53
CA LEU A 72 2.38 6.28 -2.57
C LEU A 72 1.69 5.48 -3.69
N ALA A 73 2.28 4.35 -4.08
CA ALA A 73 1.66 3.44 -5.05
C ALA A 73 0.29 2.92 -4.54
N ALA A 74 0.22 2.52 -3.26
CA ALA A 74 -1.02 2.08 -2.62
C ALA A 74 -2.07 3.19 -2.54
N ALA A 75 -1.65 4.42 -2.17
CA ALA A 75 -2.53 5.58 -2.10
C ALA A 75 -3.14 5.87 -3.47
N ARG A 76 -2.35 5.84 -4.55
CA ARG A 76 -2.88 6.04 -5.91
C ARG A 76 -3.82 4.93 -6.34
N ALA A 77 -3.47 3.67 -6.13
CA ALA A 77 -4.34 2.54 -6.46
C ALA A 77 -5.70 2.63 -5.75
N THR A 78 -5.72 3.23 -4.56
CA THR A 78 -6.92 3.36 -3.72
C THR A 78 -7.71 4.62 -4.05
N LEU A 79 -7.03 5.76 -4.13
CA LEU A 79 -7.61 7.10 -4.14
C LEU A 79 -7.60 7.75 -5.52
N THR A 80 -7.21 7.05 -6.60
CA THR A 80 -7.27 7.59 -7.96
C THR A 80 -7.98 6.61 -8.90
N ALA A 81 -8.56 7.16 -9.97
CA ALA A 81 -9.25 6.37 -10.98
C ALA A 81 -8.22 5.79 -11.97
N ALA A 82 -8.26 4.48 -12.16
CA ALA A 82 -7.49 3.82 -13.22
C ALA A 82 -8.16 4.02 -14.58
N ILE A 83 -9.50 4.07 -14.59
CA ILE A 83 -10.34 4.33 -15.77
C ILE A 83 -11.23 5.53 -15.44
N PRO A 84 -11.16 6.64 -16.20
CA PRO A 84 -12.02 7.80 -15.99
C PRO A 84 -13.50 7.39 -16.03
N GLY A 85 -14.28 7.82 -15.03
CA GLY A 85 -15.72 7.59 -14.98
C GLY A 85 -16.17 6.22 -14.48
N ASP A 86 -15.26 5.30 -14.11
CA ASP A 86 -15.65 3.96 -13.61
C ASP A 86 -16.22 3.96 -12.18
N GLY A 87 -16.18 5.10 -11.49
CA GLY A 87 -16.70 5.31 -10.13
C GLY A 87 -16.01 4.52 -9.02
N ARG A 88 -15.03 3.65 -9.34
CA ARG A 88 -14.40 2.75 -8.36
C ARG A 88 -13.54 3.49 -7.36
N ALA A 89 -12.84 4.52 -7.80
CA ALA A 89 -12.05 5.37 -6.92
C ALA A 89 -12.93 6.12 -5.92
N ASP A 90 -14.04 6.70 -6.40
CA ASP A 90 -14.98 7.42 -5.53
C ASP A 90 -15.64 6.48 -4.52
N HIS A 91 -15.96 5.25 -4.93
CA HIS A 91 -16.46 4.24 -4.03
C HIS A 91 -15.44 3.90 -2.92
N ARG A 92 -14.16 3.69 -3.27
CA ARG A 92 -13.10 3.42 -2.28
C ARG A 92 -12.87 4.60 -1.34
N ARG A 93 -12.88 5.83 -1.86
CA ARG A 93 -12.77 7.05 -1.05
C ARG A 93 -13.89 7.14 -0.01
N ARG A 94 -15.13 6.92 -0.43
CA ARG A 94 -16.30 6.88 0.48
C ARG A 94 -16.17 5.80 1.55
N LEU A 95 -15.75 4.58 1.19
CA LEU A 95 -15.54 3.50 2.15
C LEU A 95 -14.47 3.83 3.20
N LEU A 96 -13.46 4.63 2.83
CA LEU A 96 -12.36 5.02 3.72
C LEU A 96 -12.58 6.36 4.41
N GLY A 97 -13.73 7.02 4.20
CA GLY A 97 -13.98 8.36 4.73
C GLY A 97 -13.00 9.43 4.21
N VAL A 98 -12.42 9.23 3.03
CA VAL A 98 -11.51 10.20 2.40
C VAL A 98 -12.31 11.13 1.49
N ASP A 99 -12.51 12.37 1.93
CA ASP A 99 -13.16 13.43 1.17
C ASP A 99 -12.12 14.43 0.60
N ALA A 100 -12.59 15.60 0.17
CA ALA A 100 -11.74 16.64 -0.43
C ALA A 100 -10.87 17.38 0.60
N ASP A 101 -11.25 17.37 1.88
CA ASP A 101 -10.55 18.06 2.97
C ASP A 101 -9.61 17.11 3.74
N ALA A 102 -9.64 15.82 3.42
CA ALA A 102 -8.81 14.79 4.04
C ALA A 102 -7.31 15.01 3.79
N THR A 103 -6.53 14.91 4.87
CA THR A 103 -5.06 14.86 4.81
C THR A 103 -4.59 13.41 4.81
N VAL A 104 -3.84 13.01 3.77
CA VAL A 104 -3.26 11.67 3.66
C VAL A 104 -1.80 11.69 4.04
N VAL A 105 -1.44 10.99 5.12
CA VAL A 105 -0.05 10.81 5.57
C VAL A 105 0.52 9.52 5.00
N LEU A 106 1.70 9.61 4.39
CA LEU A 106 2.42 8.48 3.82
C LEU A 106 3.77 8.33 4.52
N LEU A 107 4.09 7.12 4.98
CA LEU A 107 5.35 6.81 5.65
C LEU A 107 6.34 6.19 4.67
N SER A 108 7.38 6.94 4.28
CA SER A 108 8.51 6.41 3.50
C SER A 108 9.54 5.79 4.45
N THR A 109 9.63 4.46 4.44
CA THR A 109 10.43 3.69 5.41
C THR A 109 11.89 3.48 5.04
N GLU A 110 12.27 3.79 3.80
CA GLU A 110 13.64 3.68 3.29
C GLU A 110 13.94 4.77 2.24
N GLY A 111 15.22 5.06 2.03
CA GLY A 111 15.70 5.94 0.97
C GLY A 111 16.03 5.19 -0.33
N ALA A 112 16.39 5.95 -1.37
CA ALA A 112 16.87 5.35 -2.62
C ALA A 112 18.16 4.53 -2.38
N SER A 113 18.27 3.39 -3.08
CA SER A 113 19.43 2.49 -3.08
C SER A 113 20.06 2.41 -4.46
#